data_AF-A0A656GMI7-F1
#
_entry.id   AF-A0A656GMI7-F1
#
_cell.length_a   1.000
_cell.length_b   1.000
_cell.length_c   1.000
_cell.angle_alpha   90.00
_cell.angle_beta   90.00
_cell.angle_gamma   90.00
#
_symmetry.space_group_name_H-M   'P 1'
#
loop_
_entity.id
_entity.type
_entity.pdbx_description
1 polymer ?
#
loop_
_entity_poly.entity_id
_entity_poly.type
_entity_poly.pdbx_seq_one_letter_code
_entity_poly.pdbx_strand_id
1 'polypeptide(L)' 'MDYLGRNDDQVKIRGVRIELGEIEASLLEHGSVQEAV' A
#
# COMPACT_ATOMS: atom_id res chain seq x y z
N MET A 1 23.06 0.41 -1.70
CA MET A 1 22.13 -0.58 -1.12
C MET A 1 20.81 -0.34 -1.82
N ASP A 2 20.80 -0.69 -3.10
CA ASP A 2 19.68 -0.43 -3.99
C ASP A 2 18.68 -1.55 -3.75
N TYR A 3 17.69 -1.26 -2.92
CA TYR A 3 16.50 -2.08 -2.80
C TYR A 3 15.73 -1.91 -4.11
N LEU A 4 16.15 -2.65 -5.13
CA LEU A 4 15.30 -3.00 -6.27
C LEU A 4 14.24 -4.02 -5.79
N GLY A 5 13.46 -3.60 -4.79
CA GLY A 5 12.25 -4.27 -4.36
C GLY A 5 11.24 -4.13 -5.49
N ARG A 6 10.63 -5.24 -5.86
CA ARG A 6 9.74 -5.38 -7.01
C ARG A 6 8.64 -4.30 -6.99
N ASN A 7 8.34 -3.75 -8.16
CA ASN A 7 7.45 -2.63 -8.46
C ASN A 7 5.95 -2.85 -8.16
N ASP A 8 5.57 -3.92 -7.47
CA ASP A 8 4.16 -4.17 -7.16
C ASP A 8 3.95 -4.22 -5.65
N ASP A 9 3.33 -3.17 -5.10
CA ASP A 9 2.90 -3.04 -3.70
C ASP A 9 1.70 -3.94 -3.42
N GLN A 10 1.73 -5.18 -3.90
CA GLN A 10 0.59 -6.07 -3.91
C GLN A 10 0.84 -7.28 -3.03
N VAL A 11 -0.07 -7.50 -2.10
CA VAL A 11 0.05 -8.56 -1.09
C VAL A 11 -1.09 -9.56 -1.20
N LYS A 12 -0.81 -10.81 -0.81
CA LYS A 12 -1.83 -11.87 -0.73
C LYS A 12 -2.13 -12.20 0.72
N ILE A 13 -3.36 -11.97 1.16
CA ILE A 13 -3.83 -12.36 2.49
C ILE A 13 -4.98 -13.34 2.32
N ARG A 14 -4.83 -14.56 2.85
CA ARG A 14 -5.83 -15.64 2.74
C ARG A 14 -6.29 -15.92 1.29
N GLY A 15 -5.39 -15.78 0.33
CA GLY A 15 -5.66 -15.98 -1.09
C GLY A 15 -6.27 -14.77 -1.80
N VAL A 16 -6.56 -13.68 -1.09
CA VAL A 16 -7.07 -12.43 -1.66
C VAL A 16 -5.89 -11.53 -2.03
N ARG A 17 -5.92 -10.98 -3.25
CA ARG A 17 -4.94 -9.99 -3.73
C ARG A 17 -5.38 -8.61 -3.24
N ILE A 18 -4.46 -7.90 -2.59
CA ILE A 18 -4.68 -6.57 -2.03
C ILE A 18 -3.68 -5.63 -2.69
N GLU A 19 -4.18 -4.50 -3.17
CA GLU A 19 -3.42 -3.42 -3.78
C GLU A 19 -3.13 -2.38 -2.69
N LEU A 20 -1.89 -2.29 -2.18
CA LEU A 20 -1.58 -1.40 -1.06
C LEU A 20 -1.72 0.08 -1.44
N GLY A 21 -1.40 0.46 -2.68
CA GLY A 21 -1.55 1.85 -3.15
C GLY A 21 -3.00 2.37 -3.11
N GLU A 22 -4.01 1.50 -3.29
CA GLU A 22 -5.42 1.90 -3.13
C GLU A 22 -5.77 2.14 -1.66
N ILE A 23 -5.20 1.33 -0.76
CA ILE A 23 -5.37 1.48 0.69
C ILE A 23 -4.71 2.78 1.16
N GLU A 24 -3.48 3.06 0.72
CA GLU A 24 -2.77 4.31 1.02
C GLU A 24 -3.56 5.53 0.56
N ALA A 25 -4.08 5.52 -0.67
CA ALA A 25 -4.91 6.62 -1.19
C ALA A 25 -6.16 6.82 -0.32
N SER A 26 -6.86 5.75 0.03
CA SER A 26 -8.04 5.82 0.91
C SER A 26 -7.70 6.30 2.33
N LEU A 27 -6.54 5.91 2.86
CA LEU A 27 -6.05 6.39 4.16
C LEU A 27 -5.75 7.89 4.11
N LEU A 28 -5.12 8.38 3.04
CA LEU A 28 -4.81 9.81 2.88
C LEU A 28 -6.05 10.69 2.67
N GLU A 29 -7.17 10.13 2.20
CA GLU A 29 -8.46 10.83 2.16
C GLU A 29 -9.04 11.06 3.57
N HIS A 30 -8.60 10.29 4.57
CA HIS A 30 -9.08 10.43 5.94
C HIS A 30 -8.36 11.58 6.65
N GLY A 31 -9.07 12.65 6.99
CA GLY A 31 -8.49 13.90 7.51
C GLY A 31 -7.70 13.81 8.82
N SER A 32 -7.68 12.66 9.50
CA SER A 32 -6.82 12.43 10.67
C SER A 32 -5.49 11.74 10.33
N VAL A 33 -5.32 11.27 9.10
CA VAL A 33 -4.11 10.59 8.61
C VAL A 33 -3.21 11.64 7.98
N GLN A 34 -1.97 11.73 8.46
CA GLN A 34 -0.98 12.69 7.96
C GLN A 34 -0.07 12.08 6.89
N GLU A 35 0.15 10.77 6.92
CA GLU A 35 1.02 10.03 6.01
C GLU A 35 0.59 8.55 5.96
N ALA A 36 0.71 7.91 4.79
CA ALA A 36 0.52 6.48 4.56
C ALA A 36 1.57 6.00 3.53
N VAL A 37 2.29 4.91 3.85
CA VAL A 37 3.41 4.31 3.10
C VAL A 37 3.54 2.81 3.38
#